data_AF-A0A9Q3CZ00-F1
#
_entry.id   AF-A0A9Q3CZ00-F1
#
_cell.length_a   1.000
_cell.length_b   1.000
_cell.length_c   1.000
_cell.angle_alpha   90.00
_cell.angle_beta   90.00
_cell.angle_gamma   90.00
#
_symmetry.space_group_name_H-M   'P 1'
#
loop_
_entity.id
_entity.type
_entity.pdbx_description
1 polymer ?
#
loop_
_entity_poly.entity_id
_entity_poly.type
_entity_poly.pdbx_seq_one_letter_code
_entity_poly.pdbx_strand_id
1 'polypeptide(L)'
;MVHRNEINPWWKHQIIQKYSNGTWIWQKTISFENDKNSVDKDPYEWCLRQSKRLKAIDPQMKIQMRNHKLLKQMPGELEHAVKCRGKQNCTLNDIANTLQGVRKRTNIGKYTPY
;
A
#
# COMPACT_ATOMS: atom_id res chain seq x y z
N MET A 1 21.49 -11.85 -22.56
CA MET A 1 21.74 -12.17 -21.14
C MET A 1 21.30 -10.98 -20.32
N VAL A 2 20.24 -11.11 -19.51
CA VAL A 2 19.72 -10.00 -18.70
C VAL A 2 20.56 -9.93 -17.43
N HIS A 3 21.41 -8.92 -17.31
CA HIS A 3 22.09 -8.62 -16.04
C HIS A 3 21.02 -8.27 -15.01
N ARG A 4 20.61 -9.23 -14.18
CA ARG A 4 19.87 -8.90 -12.96
C ARG A 4 20.84 -8.12 -12.08
N ASN A 5 20.54 -6.84 -11.91
CA ASN A 5 21.11 -6.02 -10.85
C ASN A 5 20.58 -6.58 -9.50
N GLU A 6 21.09 -7.73 -9.09
CA GLU A 6 20.86 -8.29 -7.76
C GLU A 6 21.68 -7.45 -6.78
N ILE A 7 21.08 -6.35 -6.31
CA ILE A 7 21.54 -5.68 -5.10
C ILE A 7 21.60 -6.77 -4.02
N ASN A 8 22.82 -7.18 -3.68
CA ASN A 8 23.10 -8.23 -2.72
C ASN A 8 22.22 -8.00 -1.46
N PRO A 9 21.38 -8.99 -1.08
CA PRO A 9 20.45 -8.87 0.05
C PRO A 9 21.13 -8.42 1.34
N TRP A 10 22.40 -8.77 1.53
CA TRP A 10 23.23 -8.38 2.67
C TRP A 10 23.45 -6.86 2.75
N TRP A 11 23.88 -6.23 1.66
CA TRP A 11 24.12 -4.78 1.63
C TRP A 11 22.85 -4.00 1.90
N LYS A 12 21.72 -4.45 1.36
CA LYS A 12 20.41 -3.86 1.63
C LYS A 12 20.04 -3.96 3.12
N HIS A 13 20.30 -5.10 3.74
CA HIS A 13 20.06 -5.30 5.17
C HIS A 13 20.93 -4.37 6.03
N GLN A 14 22.22 -4.25 5.71
CA GLN A 14 23.16 -3.39 6.44
C GLN A 14 22.78 -1.90 6.34
N ILE A 15 22.36 -1.43 5.16
CA ILE A 15 21.89 -0.05 4.98
C ILE A 15 20.62 0.19 5.81
N ILE A 16 19.66 -0.73 5.79
CA ILE A 16 18.43 -0.62 6.60
C ILE A 16 18.81 -0.59 8.08
N GLN A 17 19.68 -1.47 8.55
CA GLN A 17 20.08 -1.52 9.96
C GLN A 17 20.77 -0.23 10.41
N LYS A 18 21.61 0.35 9.56
CA LYS A 18 22.40 1.55 9.88
C LYS A 18 21.60 2.86 9.78
N TYR A 19 20.64 2.94 8.85
CA TYR A 19 19.94 4.19 8.52
C TYR A 19 18.45 4.21 8.86
N SER A 20 17.82 3.06 9.16
CA SER A 20 16.45 3.02 9.69
C SER A 20 16.43 3.35 11.18
N ASN A 21 16.79 4.58 11.53
CA ASN A 21 16.62 5.09 12.88
C ASN A 21 15.11 5.27 13.20
N GLY A 22 14.77 5.32 14.49
CA GLY A 22 13.37 5.44 14.94
C GLY A 22 12.65 6.65 14.33
N THR A 23 13.37 7.76 14.12
CA THR A 23 12.85 8.97 13.47
C THR A 23 12.45 8.73 12.01
N TRP A 24 13.26 7.99 11.25
CA TRP A 24 12.94 7.65 9.86
C TRP A 24 11.73 6.73 9.77
N ILE A 25 11.64 5.72 10.64
CA ILE A 25 10.47 4.84 10.72
C ILE A 25 9.22 5.65 11.04
N TRP A 26 9.30 6.55 12.02
CA TRP A 26 8.21 7.45 12.38
C TRP A 26 7.77 8.33 11.20
N GLN A 27 8.70 8.94 10.47
CA GLN A 27 8.39 9.72 9.26
C GLN A 27 7.70 8.88 8.18
N LYS A 28 8.12 7.62 7.99
CA LYS A 28 7.47 6.69 7.05
C LYS A 28 6.07 6.31 7.50
N THR A 29 5.85 6.11 8.80
CA THR A 29 4.52 5.86 9.38
C THR A 29 3.60 7.03 9.15
N ILE A 30 4.03 8.26 9.44
CA ILE A 30 3.24 9.48 9.16
C ILE A 30 2.94 9.61 7.66
N SER A 31 3.93 9.36 6.81
CA SER A 31 3.72 9.40 5.35
C SER A 31 2.72 8.35 4.88
N PHE A 32 2.64 7.20 5.55
CA PHE A 32 1.65 6.17 5.26
C PHE A 32 0.25 6.60 5.72
N GLU A 33 0.12 7.13 6.94
CA GLU A 33 -1.16 7.53 7.53
C GLU A 33 -1.78 8.76 6.85
N ASN A 34 -0.96 9.69 6.36
CA ASN A 34 -1.43 10.89 5.68
C ASN A 34 -1.80 10.66 4.20
N ASP A 35 -1.24 9.62 3.55
CA ASP A 35 -1.45 9.35 2.12
C ASP A 35 -2.66 8.44 1.88
N LYS A 36 -3.84 8.88 2.34
CA LYS A 36 -5.12 8.22 2.10
C LYS A 36 -5.40 8.07 0.60
N ASN A 37 -6.13 7.03 0.23
CA ASN A 37 -6.58 6.86 -1.14
C ASN A 37 -7.55 7.99 -1.51
N SER A 38 -7.37 8.56 -2.70
CA SER A 38 -8.26 9.58 -3.27
C SER A 38 -8.56 9.22 -4.71
N VAL A 39 -9.66 9.75 -5.24
CA VAL A 39 -10.05 9.51 -6.63
C VAL A 39 -8.93 9.95 -7.57
N ASP A 40 -8.17 11.02 -7.35
CA ASP A 40 -7.19 11.44 -8.37
C ASP A 40 -5.97 10.51 -8.52
N LYS A 41 -5.80 9.55 -7.62
CA LYS A 41 -4.64 8.64 -7.62
C LYS A 41 -4.90 7.41 -8.48
N ASP A 42 -3.88 6.98 -9.22
CA ASP A 42 -3.94 5.68 -9.89
C ASP A 42 -3.97 4.54 -8.83
N PRO A 43 -4.96 3.63 -8.88
CA PRO A 43 -5.11 2.53 -7.93
C PRO A 43 -3.88 1.66 -7.78
N TYR A 44 -3.20 1.34 -8.89
CA TYR A 44 -2.07 0.43 -8.89
C TYR A 44 -0.84 1.10 -8.28
N GLU A 45 -0.51 2.31 -8.75
CA GLU A 45 0.61 3.10 -8.24
C GLU A 45 0.46 3.41 -6.76
N TRP A 46 -0.75 3.79 -6.31
CA TRP A 46 -0.98 4.05 -4.90
C TRP A 46 -0.82 2.78 -4.04
N CYS A 47 -1.42 1.65 -4.45
CA CYS A 47 -1.27 0.37 -3.76
C CYS A 47 0.21 -0.06 -3.67
N LEU A 48 0.96 0.10 -4.77
CA LEU A 48 2.39 -0.22 -4.82
C LEU A 48 3.20 0.67 -3.88
N ARG A 49 2.94 1.98 -3.87
CA ARG A 49 3.61 2.96 -3.00
C ARG A 49 3.35 2.67 -1.53
N GLN A 50 2.10 2.44 -1.13
CA GLN A 50 1.76 2.10 0.26
C GLN A 50 2.37 0.76 0.69
N SER A 51 2.34 -0.24 -0.19
CA SER A 51 2.95 -1.56 0.08
C SER A 51 4.47 -1.44 0.30
N LYS A 52 5.16 -0.59 -0.47
CA LYS A 52 6.59 -0.29 -0.27
C LYS A 52 6.85 0.39 1.08
N ARG A 53 5.99 1.34 1.49
CA ARG A 53 6.11 2.02 2.81
C ARG A 53 5.91 1.04 3.96
N LEU A 54 4.89 0.17 3.89
CA LEU A 54 4.66 -0.85 4.91
C LEU A 54 5.81 -1.84 5.02
N LYS A 55 6.40 -2.27 3.90
CA LYS A 55 7.62 -3.10 3.88
C LYS A 55 8.85 -2.39 4.46
N ALA A 56 8.91 -1.07 4.35
CA ALA A 56 10.00 -0.27 4.90
C ALA A 56 9.87 -0.09 6.41
N ILE A 57 8.62 0.05 6.91
CA ILE A 57 8.32 0.17 8.34
C ILE A 57 8.51 -1.18 9.06
N ASP A 58 7.99 -2.25 8.47
CA ASP A 58 8.11 -3.61 8.99
C ASP A 58 8.36 -4.60 7.83
N PRO A 59 9.63 -4.98 7.61
CA PRO A 59 10.00 -5.93 6.56
C PRO A 59 9.42 -7.33 6.74
N GLN A 60 9.12 -7.73 7.98
CA GLN A 60 8.61 -9.06 8.32
C GLN A 60 7.07 -9.09 8.34
N MET A 61 6.40 -8.00 7.96
CA MET A 61 4.95 -7.90 7.94
C MET A 61 4.31 -8.96 7.04
N LYS A 62 3.48 -9.80 7.67
CA LYS A 62 2.62 -10.78 6.98
C LYS A 62 1.78 -10.08 5.91
N ILE A 63 1.61 -10.74 4.76
CA ILE A 63 0.84 -10.20 3.62
C ILE A 63 -0.58 -9.80 4.04
N GLN A 64 -1.24 -10.61 4.87
CA GLN A 64 -2.59 -10.33 5.37
C GLN A 64 -2.66 -9.04 6.21
N MET A 65 -1.69 -8.84 7.10
CA MET A 65 -1.61 -7.62 7.91
C MET A 65 -1.36 -6.40 7.03
N ARG A 66 -0.49 -6.53 6.03
CA ARG A 66 -0.20 -5.47 5.05
C ARG A 66 -1.45 -5.07 4.27
N ASN A 67 -2.20 -6.05 3.78
CA ASN A 67 -3.44 -5.84 3.05
C ASN A 67 -4.49 -5.16 3.94
N HIS A 68 -4.63 -5.62 5.19
CA HIS A 68 -5.54 -5.00 6.16
C HIS A 68 -5.19 -3.53 6.41
N LYS A 69 -3.91 -3.23 6.65
CA LYS A 69 -3.43 -1.85 6.82
C LYS A 69 -3.67 -1.01 5.56
N LEU A 70 -3.44 -1.57 4.37
CA LEU A 70 -3.68 -0.89 3.10
C LEU A 70 -5.16 -0.53 2.90
N LEU A 71 -6.07 -1.47 3.18
CA LEU A 71 -7.50 -1.25 3.05
C LEU A 71 -8.00 -0.16 4.02
N LYS A 72 -7.45 -0.10 5.24
CA LYS A 72 -7.74 0.97 6.20
C LYS A 72 -7.31 2.38 5.76
N GLN A 73 -6.44 2.49 4.75
CA GLN A 73 -6.06 3.78 4.16
C GLN A 73 -7.05 4.25 3.08
N MET A 74 -8.10 3.48 2.81
CA MET A 74 -9.19 3.88 1.92
C MET A 74 -10.30 4.57 2.73
N PRO A 75 -11.05 5.52 2.14
CA PRO A 75 -12.29 6.02 2.74
C PRO A 75 -13.27 4.88 3.04
N GLY A 76 -14.04 4.96 4.12
CA GLY A 76 -14.83 3.83 4.65
C GLY A 76 -15.76 3.16 3.63
N GLU A 77 -16.44 3.93 2.78
CA GLU A 77 -17.28 3.37 1.70
C GLU A 77 -16.46 2.58 0.67
N LEU A 78 -15.28 3.09 0.32
CA LEU A 78 -14.37 2.46 -0.63
C LEU A 78 -13.73 1.21 -0.01
N GLU A 79 -13.32 1.29 1.26
CA GLU A 79 -12.82 0.14 2.02
C GLU A 79 -13.85 -0.99 2.04
N HIS A 80 -15.09 -0.68 2.39
CA HIS A 80 -16.18 -1.66 2.42
C HIS A 80 -16.44 -2.25 1.03
N ALA A 81 -16.56 -1.38 0.01
CA ALA A 81 -16.79 -1.76 -1.37
C ALA A 81 -15.70 -2.67 -1.95
N VAL A 82 -14.44 -2.49 -1.56
CA VAL A 82 -13.31 -3.33 -1.97
C VAL A 82 -13.30 -4.64 -1.17
N LYS A 83 -13.55 -4.60 0.15
CA LYS A 83 -13.64 -5.81 0.99
C LYS A 83 -14.72 -6.77 0.53
N CYS A 84 -15.92 -6.28 0.23
CA CYS A 84 -17.04 -7.12 -0.22
C CYS A 84 -16.76 -7.82 -1.56
N ARG A 85 -15.91 -7.23 -2.41
CA ARG A 85 -15.59 -7.76 -3.74
C ARG A 85 -14.26 -8.53 -3.77
N GLY A 86 -13.43 -8.36 -2.74
CA GLY A 86 -12.12 -8.98 -2.61
C GLY A 86 -12.17 -10.39 -2.06
N LYS A 87 -11.13 -11.18 -2.34
CA LYS A 87 -10.94 -12.53 -1.77
C LYS A 87 -10.18 -12.45 -0.44
N GLN A 88 -10.42 -13.42 0.45
CA GLN A 88 -9.79 -13.50 1.78
C GLN A 88 -8.25 -13.64 1.73
N ASN A 89 -7.71 -14.16 0.62
CA ASN A 89 -6.27 -14.28 0.35
C ASN A 89 -5.84 -13.45 -0.86
N CYS A 90 -6.32 -12.21 -0.95
CA CYS A 90 -6.01 -11.32 -2.07
C CYS A 90 -4.52 -10.92 -2.09
N THR A 91 -3.93 -10.91 -3.28
CA THR A 91 -2.64 -10.27 -3.53
C THR A 91 -2.81 -8.75 -3.66
N LEU A 92 -1.69 -8.02 -3.64
CA LEU A 92 -1.72 -6.56 -3.89
C LEU A 92 -2.37 -6.23 -5.24
N ASN A 93 -2.11 -7.05 -6.26
CA ASN A 93 -2.68 -6.88 -7.59
C ASN A 93 -4.21 -7.11 -7.57
N ASP A 94 -4.68 -8.09 -6.80
CA ASP A 94 -6.12 -8.33 -6.65
C ASP A 94 -6.81 -7.12 -6.00
N ILE A 95 -6.19 -6.52 -4.98
CA ILE A 95 -6.70 -5.30 -4.34
C ILE A 95 -6.73 -4.14 -5.34
N ALA A 96 -5.64 -3.92 -6.07
CA ALA A 96 -5.56 -2.84 -7.07
C ALA A 96 -6.59 -3.01 -8.20
N ASN A 97 -6.74 -4.23 -8.73
CA ASN A 97 -7.74 -4.54 -9.77
C ASN A 97 -9.17 -4.36 -9.25
N THR A 98 -9.43 -4.82 -8.02
CA THR A 98 -10.74 -4.64 -7.38
C THR A 98 -11.04 -3.16 -7.20
N LEU A 99 -10.09 -2.39 -6.66
CA LEU A 99 -10.20 -0.95 -6.46
C LEU A 99 -10.47 -0.21 -7.78
N GLN A 100 -9.73 -0.53 -8.84
CA GLN A 100 -9.95 0.04 -10.16
C GLN A 100 -11.35 -0.31 -10.69
N GLY A 101 -11.79 -1.56 -10.48
CA GLY A 101 -13.12 -2.03 -10.85
C GLY A 101 -14.26 -1.36 -10.09
N VAL A 102 -14.06 -1.06 -8.79
CA VAL A 102 -15.03 -0.31 -7.98
C VAL A 102 -15.13 1.12 -8.48
N ARG A 103 -14.01 1.79 -8.70
CA ARG A 103 -13.99 3.17 -9.16
C ARG A 103 -14.55 3.37 -10.57
N LYS A 104 -14.37 2.41 -11.47
CA LYS A 104 -14.99 2.45 -12.81
C LYS A 104 -16.51 2.29 -12.76
N ARG A 105 -17.02 1.47 -11.83
CA ARG A 105 -18.45 1.12 -11.75
C ARG A 105 -19.25 1.97 -10.77
N THR A 106 -18.57 2.70 -9.89
CA THR A 106 -19.19 3.47 -8.80
C THR A 106 -18.59 4.86 -8.73
N ASN A 107 -19.40 5.87 -8.41
CA ASN A 107 -18.93 7.23 -8.13
C ASN A 107 -18.44 7.41 -6.67
N ILE A 108 -18.16 6.31 -5.96
CA ILE A 108 -17.70 6.34 -4.57
C ILE A 108 -16.39 7.12 -4.47
N GLY A 109 -16.35 8.11 -3.59
CA GLY A 109 -15.19 9.00 -3.38
C GLY A 109 -15.13 10.23 -4.28
N LYS A 110 -16.01 10.39 -5.29
CA LYS A 110 -16.06 11.61 -6.12
C LYS A 110 -16.76 12.79 -5.44
N TYR A 111 -17.48 12.53 -4.36
CA TYR A 111 -18.05 13.56 -3.51
C TYR A 111 -17.32 13.55 -2.17
N THR A 112 -16.39 14.49 -2.01
CA THR A 112 -16.04 15.03 -0.69
C THR A 112 -16.60 16.44 -0.69
N PRO A 113 -17.66 16.73 0.10
CA PRO A 113 -18.02 18.12 0.35
C PRO A 113 -16.86 18.76 1.12
N TYR A 114 -16.55 19.99 0.71
CA TYR A 114 -15.51 20.89 1.21
C TYR A 114 -15.25 20.80 2.72
#